data_AF-A0A1Z8SCA7-F1
#
_entry.id   AF-A0A1Z8SCA7-F1
#
_cell.length_a   1.000
_cell.length_b   1.000
_cell.length_c   1.000
_cell.angle_alpha   90.00
_cell.angle_beta   90.00
_cell.angle_gamma   90.00
#
_symmetry.space_group_name_H-M   'P 1'
#
loop_
_entity.id
_entity.type
_entity.pdbx_description
1 polymer ?
#
loop_
_entity_poly.entity_id
_entity_poly.type
_entity_poly.pdbx_seq_one_letter_code
_entity_poly.pdbx_strand_id
1 'polypeptide(L)'
;PPPPPSSNLYYLSFLNNTFVPGVGTVRDEDIVTYDPATGNWELFLDGSDVGIGGTDINALSVLADGSVVMSFNTSFSLFGLTGGPDGINVDDSDLVLFTPTSTGSNSSGTWSFYFDGSDVSLTTNGEDIDGVCILDDGTFLFSSVGTAKGGGPNSHDENVALFTPTSLGANSGGSWELFFDGSDVGLNSNGGEDLNGISLDFDGTLLFSTTGTYSGAGSSGNDEDVSRFTGTFGAATSGSAQLILDLSALGIDTSEDVDALSIR
;
A
#
# COMPACT_ATOMS: atom_id res chain seq x y z
N PRO A 1 -8.46 18.71 -22.57
CA PRO A 1 -7.99 18.87 -21.18
C PRO A 1 -7.96 17.50 -20.51
N PRO A 2 -6.87 17.12 -19.82
CA PRO A 2 -6.95 15.99 -18.91
C PRO A 2 -8.07 16.27 -17.86
N PRO A 3 -8.70 15.23 -17.30
CA PRO A 3 -9.62 15.42 -16.18
C PRO A 3 -8.91 16.23 -15.08
N PRO A 4 -9.61 17.12 -14.34
CA PRO A 4 -9.02 17.68 -13.14
C PRO A 4 -8.58 16.53 -12.22
N PRO A 5 -7.45 16.66 -11.49
CA PRO A 5 -7.04 15.66 -10.51
C PRO A 5 -8.20 15.34 -9.57
N SER A 6 -8.33 14.08 -9.18
CA SER A 6 -9.27 13.71 -8.13
C SER A 6 -9.02 14.59 -6.90
N SER A 7 -10.09 15.07 -6.27
CA SER A 7 -10.00 15.81 -5.00
C SER A 7 -9.74 14.87 -3.82
N ASN A 8 -9.14 13.71 -4.09
CA ASN A 8 -8.89 12.71 -3.08
C ASN A 8 -7.65 13.12 -2.30
N LEU A 9 -7.70 12.92 -0.99
CA LEU A 9 -6.56 13.08 -0.11
C LEU A 9 -5.66 11.86 -0.29
N TYR A 10 -4.38 12.08 -0.56
CA TYR A 10 -3.38 11.02 -0.65
C TYR A 10 -2.84 10.76 0.75
N TYR A 11 -2.65 9.50 1.10
CA TYR A 11 -2.00 9.04 2.32
C TYR A 11 -0.79 8.24 1.90
N LEU A 12 0.37 8.64 2.40
CA LEU A 12 1.67 8.17 1.94
C LEU A 12 2.55 7.81 3.14
N SER A 13 3.29 6.73 3.02
CA SER A 13 4.46 6.42 3.85
C SER A 13 5.68 6.28 2.94
N PHE A 14 6.88 6.41 3.50
CA PHE A 14 8.12 6.46 2.74
C PHE A 14 9.12 5.45 3.30
N LEU A 15 9.90 4.82 2.41
CA LEU A 15 10.88 3.81 2.77
C LEU A 15 11.97 4.32 3.74
N ASN A 16 12.27 5.62 3.71
CA ASN A 16 13.21 6.24 4.65
C ASN A 16 12.63 7.48 5.33
N ASN A 17 13.31 7.91 6.40
CA ASN A 17 13.07 9.20 7.05
C ASN A 17 13.12 10.36 6.02
N THR A 18 11.95 10.88 5.69
CA THR A 18 11.77 11.82 4.59
C THR A 18 11.49 13.23 5.09
N PHE A 19 12.12 14.25 4.48
CA PHE A 19 11.71 15.64 4.71
C PHE A 19 10.48 15.98 3.87
N VAL A 20 9.35 16.21 4.53
CA VAL A 20 8.08 16.58 3.89
C VAL A 20 7.84 18.08 4.04
N PRO A 21 7.67 18.84 2.94
CA PRO A 21 7.49 20.29 2.98
C PRO A 21 6.31 20.73 3.86
N GLY A 22 6.60 21.61 4.82
CA GLY A 22 5.59 22.14 5.76
C GLY A 22 5.34 21.26 6.99
N VAL A 23 5.70 19.98 6.95
CA VAL A 23 5.60 19.03 8.08
C VAL A 23 6.93 18.94 8.83
N GLY A 24 8.04 18.75 8.11
CA GLY A 24 9.36 18.46 8.67
C GLY A 24 9.84 17.06 8.28
N THR A 25 10.83 16.53 9.01
CA THR A 25 11.27 15.14 8.81
C THR A 25 10.27 14.21 9.48
N VAL A 26 9.62 13.40 8.66
CA VAL A 26 8.81 12.24 9.10
C VAL A 26 9.68 10.99 9.04
N ARG A 27 9.27 9.96 9.76
CA ARG A 27 9.98 8.69 9.84
C ARG A 27 9.35 7.66 8.90
N ASP A 28 10.06 6.57 8.69
CA ASP A 28 9.65 5.44 7.84
C ASP A 28 8.32 4.83 8.30
N GLU A 29 8.03 4.85 9.60
CA GLU A 29 6.75 4.40 10.14
C GLU A 29 5.60 5.43 10.12
N ASP A 30 5.83 6.65 9.63
CA ASP A 30 4.83 7.73 9.67
C ASP A 30 3.94 7.73 8.42
N ILE A 31 2.71 8.23 8.58
CA ILE A 31 1.79 8.45 7.46
C ILE A 31 1.55 9.95 7.34
N VAL A 32 1.81 10.50 6.15
CA VAL A 32 1.48 11.89 5.80
C VAL A 32 0.31 11.93 4.83
N THR A 33 -0.41 13.04 4.83
CA THR A 33 -1.39 13.34 3.79
C THR A 33 -0.91 14.42 2.84
N TYR A 34 -1.23 14.28 1.56
CA TYR A 34 -1.14 15.36 0.57
C TYR A 34 -2.52 15.67 -0.01
N ASP A 35 -2.95 16.93 0.09
CA ASP A 35 -4.17 17.43 -0.53
C ASP A 35 -3.85 18.18 -1.84
N PRO A 36 -4.16 17.61 -3.02
CA PRO A 36 -3.91 18.28 -4.30
C PRO A 36 -4.76 19.53 -4.51
N ALA A 37 -5.88 19.68 -3.80
CA ALA A 37 -6.75 20.84 -3.92
C ALA A 37 -6.16 22.08 -3.24
N THR A 38 -5.40 21.88 -2.15
CA THR A 38 -4.76 22.97 -1.40
C THR A 38 -3.25 23.02 -1.57
N GLY A 39 -2.63 21.93 -2.02
CA GLY A 39 -1.19 21.76 -2.13
C GLY A 39 -0.50 21.59 -0.77
N ASN A 40 -1.24 21.17 0.26
CA ASN A 40 -0.74 21.08 1.63
C ASN A 40 -0.38 19.64 2.01
N TRP A 41 0.70 19.54 2.79
CA TRP A 41 1.08 18.33 3.50
C TRP A 41 0.70 18.43 4.97
N GLU A 42 0.23 17.33 5.56
CA GLU A 42 -0.02 17.22 7.00
C GLU A 42 0.44 15.84 7.51
N LEU A 43 0.89 15.77 8.77
CA LEU A 43 1.14 14.49 9.44
C LEU A 43 -0.20 13.87 9.84
N PHE A 44 -0.49 12.66 9.35
CA PHE A 44 -1.70 11.93 9.69
C PHE A 44 -1.47 10.95 10.85
N LEU A 45 -0.41 10.14 10.80
CA LEU A 45 -0.07 9.20 11.85
C LEU A 45 1.42 9.35 12.19
N ASP A 46 1.71 9.54 13.47
CA ASP A 46 3.05 9.37 14.03
C ASP A 46 3.17 7.91 14.49
N GLY A 47 3.95 7.10 13.76
CA GLY A 47 4.06 5.66 14.01
C GLY A 47 4.82 5.35 15.30
N SER A 48 5.76 6.23 15.67
CA SER A 48 6.50 6.15 16.93
C SER A 48 5.58 6.24 18.15
N ASP A 49 4.53 7.06 18.10
CA ASP A 49 3.55 7.20 19.19
C ASP A 49 2.66 5.97 19.39
N VAL A 50 2.49 5.15 18.34
CA VAL A 50 1.56 4.01 18.34
C VAL A 50 2.26 2.65 18.35
N GLY A 51 3.56 2.65 18.62
CA GLY A 51 4.34 1.45 18.92
C GLY A 51 4.95 0.74 17.71
N ILE A 52 4.98 1.39 16.54
CA ILE A 52 5.60 0.85 15.31
C ILE A 52 6.92 1.52 14.95
N GLY A 53 7.47 2.44 15.78
CA GLY A 53 8.70 3.18 15.45
C GLY A 53 10.04 2.42 15.46
N GLY A 54 9.99 1.09 15.35
CA GLY A 54 11.15 0.23 15.13
C GLY A 54 10.95 -0.75 13.96
N THR A 55 9.90 -0.54 13.15
CA THR A 55 9.59 -1.24 11.90
C THR A 55 9.12 -0.19 10.89
N ASP A 56 8.80 -0.62 9.68
CA ASP A 56 8.47 0.22 8.54
C ASP A 56 7.13 -0.21 7.94
N ILE A 57 6.33 0.74 7.46
CA ILE A 57 5.02 0.47 6.86
C ILE A 57 5.24 0.09 5.39
N ASN A 58 5.07 -1.20 5.10
CA ASN A 58 5.26 -1.74 3.74
C ASN A 58 3.99 -1.64 2.88
N ALA A 59 2.82 -1.46 3.50
CA ALA A 59 1.57 -1.19 2.79
C ALA A 59 0.55 -0.55 3.74
N LEU A 60 -0.33 0.28 3.20
CA LEU A 60 -1.43 0.85 3.98
C LEU A 60 -2.71 1.02 3.15
N SER A 61 -3.86 0.86 3.82
CA SER A 61 -5.16 1.27 3.30
C SER A 61 -5.94 2.00 4.38
N VAL A 62 -6.25 3.27 4.13
CA VAL A 62 -7.07 4.08 5.02
C VAL A 62 -8.55 3.81 4.74
N LEU A 63 -9.32 3.49 5.78
CA LEU A 63 -10.74 3.21 5.72
C LEU A 63 -11.58 4.50 5.84
N ALA A 64 -12.86 4.43 5.47
CA ALA A 64 -13.76 5.59 5.51
C ALA A 64 -13.95 6.21 6.91
N ASP A 65 -13.70 5.44 7.98
CA ASP A 65 -13.75 5.91 9.36
C ASP A 65 -12.41 6.45 9.89
N GLY A 66 -11.37 6.48 9.05
CA GLY A 66 -10.01 6.90 9.39
C GLY A 66 -9.14 5.82 10.02
N SER A 67 -9.67 4.60 10.24
CA SER A 67 -8.83 3.46 10.61
C SER A 67 -7.90 3.07 9.47
N VAL A 68 -6.79 2.41 9.78
CA VAL A 68 -5.77 2.07 8.79
C VAL A 68 -5.45 0.58 8.87
N VAL A 69 -5.58 -0.13 7.75
CA VAL A 69 -5.04 -1.49 7.60
C VAL A 69 -3.61 -1.38 7.10
N MET A 70 -2.68 -2.11 7.69
CA MET A 70 -1.24 -2.04 7.37
C MET A 70 -0.61 -3.43 7.29
N SER A 71 0.43 -3.56 6.46
CA SER A 71 1.49 -4.58 6.56
C SER A 71 2.82 -3.90 6.94
N PHE A 72 3.85 -4.71 7.22
CA PHE A 72 5.17 -4.22 7.61
C PHE A 72 6.27 -5.02 6.91
N ASN A 73 7.44 -4.40 6.74
CA ASN A 73 8.53 -4.98 5.94
C ASN A 73 9.24 -6.17 6.61
N THR A 74 8.97 -6.40 7.89
CA THR A 74 9.58 -7.44 8.69
C THR A 74 8.65 -7.93 9.79
N SER A 75 8.74 -9.22 10.09
CA SER A 75 8.11 -9.80 11.27
C SER A 75 8.56 -9.13 12.59
N PHE A 76 7.61 -8.77 13.45
CA PHE A 76 7.88 -8.14 14.76
C PHE A 76 6.79 -8.41 15.81
N SER A 77 7.00 -7.94 17.04
CA SER A 77 6.00 -8.00 18.12
C SER A 77 5.34 -6.63 18.33
N LEU A 78 4.03 -6.54 18.15
CA LEU A 78 3.23 -5.33 18.28
C LEU A 78 2.51 -5.28 19.64
N PHE A 79 3.05 -4.54 20.60
CA PHE A 79 2.45 -4.44 21.93
C PHE A 79 1.04 -3.86 21.89
N GLY A 80 0.10 -4.53 22.57
CA GLY A 80 -1.31 -4.11 22.61
C GLY A 80 -2.15 -4.64 21.45
N LEU A 81 -1.55 -5.35 20.50
CA LEU A 81 -2.27 -6.10 19.48
C LEU A 81 -3.19 -7.15 20.13
N THR A 82 -4.39 -7.28 19.56
CA THR A 82 -5.40 -8.24 20.00
C THR A 82 -5.88 -9.10 18.84
N GLY A 83 -6.26 -10.34 19.12
CA GLY A 83 -6.92 -11.21 18.15
C GLY A 83 -6.00 -11.89 17.13
N GLY A 84 -4.67 -11.81 17.29
CA GLY A 84 -3.70 -12.49 16.41
C GLY A 84 -3.53 -13.99 16.72
N PRO A 85 -3.13 -14.79 15.72
CA PRO A 85 -2.97 -16.25 15.84
C PRO A 85 -1.80 -16.62 16.76
N ASP A 86 -0.74 -15.80 16.77
CA ASP A 86 0.45 -15.95 17.62
C ASP A 86 0.58 -14.78 18.63
N GLY A 87 -0.54 -14.44 19.26
CA GLY A 87 -0.60 -13.42 20.30
C GLY A 87 -0.38 -12.01 19.76
N ILE A 88 0.83 -11.48 19.95
CA ILE A 88 1.20 -10.11 19.54
C ILE A 88 2.20 -10.07 18.38
N ASN A 89 2.60 -11.23 17.86
CA ASN A 89 3.50 -11.29 16.72
C ASN A 89 2.71 -11.03 15.44
N VAL A 90 3.33 -10.28 14.54
CA VAL A 90 2.84 -9.94 13.20
C VAL A 90 3.92 -10.41 12.24
N ASP A 91 3.55 -11.26 11.28
CA ASP A 91 4.41 -11.66 10.16
C ASP A 91 4.33 -10.60 9.04
N ASP A 92 5.32 -10.54 8.17
CA ASP A 92 5.39 -9.60 7.04
C ASP A 92 4.36 -9.93 5.93
N SER A 93 3.77 -11.12 5.98
CA SER A 93 2.62 -11.52 5.15
C SER A 93 1.24 -11.20 5.77
N ASP A 94 1.18 -10.68 7.00
CA ASP A 94 -0.06 -10.39 7.73
C ASP A 94 -0.55 -8.95 7.54
N LEU A 95 -1.83 -8.72 7.85
CA LEU A 95 -2.38 -7.37 7.99
C LEU A 95 -2.92 -7.13 9.39
N VAL A 96 -2.69 -5.93 9.91
CA VAL A 96 -3.29 -5.44 11.16
C VAL A 96 -4.11 -4.18 10.92
N LEU A 97 -5.07 -3.92 11.80
CA LEU A 97 -5.92 -2.74 11.79
C LEU A 97 -5.58 -1.83 12.98
N PHE A 98 -5.23 -0.59 12.68
CA PHE A 98 -5.14 0.49 13.64
C PHE A 98 -6.43 1.31 13.64
N THR A 99 -7.06 1.45 14.81
CA THR A 99 -8.19 2.37 15.00
C THR A 99 -7.73 3.58 15.81
N PRO A 100 -7.55 4.76 15.19
CA PRO A 100 -7.08 5.94 15.88
C PRO A 100 -8.14 6.52 16.83
N THR A 101 -7.71 6.91 18.02
CA THR A 101 -8.42 7.85 18.90
C THR A 101 -7.89 9.28 18.77
N SER A 102 -6.66 9.46 18.29
CA SER A 102 -6.08 10.72 17.83
C SER A 102 -5.07 10.49 16.72
N THR A 103 -4.96 11.47 15.82
CA THR A 103 -4.03 11.52 14.68
C THR A 103 -3.09 12.72 14.81
N GLY A 104 -2.10 12.82 13.91
CA GLY A 104 -1.06 13.85 13.91
C GLY A 104 0.07 13.54 14.90
N SER A 105 0.78 14.57 15.36
CA SER A 105 2.00 14.42 16.16
C SER A 105 1.81 13.93 17.62
N ASN A 106 0.59 13.53 17.98
CA ASN A 106 0.25 12.92 19.27
C ASN A 106 -0.75 11.80 18.96
N SER A 107 -0.30 10.82 18.18
CA SER A 107 -1.15 9.75 17.69
C SER A 107 -1.47 8.76 18.81
N SER A 108 -2.68 8.22 18.82
CA SER A 108 -3.08 7.21 19.80
C SER A 108 -4.23 6.39 19.26
N GLY A 109 -4.35 5.14 19.70
CA GLY A 109 -5.40 4.25 19.24
C GLY A 109 -5.24 2.83 19.75
N THR A 110 -5.85 1.89 19.04
CA THR A 110 -5.81 0.46 19.38
C THR A 110 -5.51 -0.40 18.17
N TRP A 111 -4.83 -1.52 18.42
CA TRP A 111 -4.47 -2.50 17.40
C TRP A 111 -5.32 -3.77 17.50
N SER A 112 -5.78 -4.24 16.35
CA SER A 112 -6.40 -5.56 16.20
C SER A 112 -5.87 -6.26 14.96
N PHE A 113 -5.72 -7.58 15.03
CA PHE A 113 -5.32 -8.38 13.88
C PHE A 113 -6.42 -8.37 12.81
N TYR A 114 -6.05 -8.21 11.54
CA TYR A 114 -7.01 -8.07 10.45
C TYR A 114 -7.02 -9.29 9.54
N PHE A 115 -5.85 -9.81 9.17
CA PHE A 115 -5.73 -10.93 8.22
C PHE A 115 -4.43 -11.70 8.47
N ASP A 116 -4.54 -13.03 8.41
CA ASP A 116 -3.42 -13.98 8.53
C ASP A 116 -3.06 -14.46 7.12
N GLY A 117 -1.89 -14.05 6.62
CA GLY A 117 -1.43 -14.40 5.27
C GLY A 117 -1.12 -15.90 5.13
N SER A 118 -0.62 -16.50 6.20
CA SER A 118 -0.21 -17.90 6.22
C SER A 118 -1.41 -18.86 6.06
N ASP A 119 -2.58 -18.48 6.57
CA ASP A 119 -3.84 -19.23 6.42
C ASP A 119 -4.32 -19.32 4.97
N VAL A 120 -3.86 -18.41 4.11
CA VAL A 120 -4.11 -18.43 2.67
C VAL A 120 -2.86 -18.73 1.84
N SER A 121 -1.87 -19.35 2.48
CA SER A 121 -0.64 -19.88 1.87
C SER A 121 0.38 -18.83 1.40
N LEU A 122 0.30 -17.59 1.86
CA LEU A 122 1.43 -16.64 1.77
C LEU A 122 2.46 -17.05 2.83
N THR A 123 3.51 -17.77 2.45
CA THR A 123 4.39 -18.48 3.41
C THR A 123 5.88 -18.41 3.09
N THR A 124 6.25 -17.58 2.11
CA THR A 124 7.63 -17.40 1.67
C THR A 124 7.98 -15.91 1.68
N ASN A 125 9.26 -15.57 1.82
CA ASN A 125 9.71 -14.16 1.84
C ASN A 125 9.41 -13.36 0.56
N GLY A 126 8.89 -13.99 -0.50
CA GLY A 126 8.43 -13.28 -1.70
C GLY A 126 6.91 -13.14 -1.75
N GLU A 127 6.21 -13.54 -0.70
CA GLU A 127 4.76 -13.49 -0.53
C GLU A 127 4.36 -12.46 0.55
N ASP A 128 5.33 -11.72 1.07
CA ASP A 128 5.15 -10.61 2.01
C ASP A 128 4.35 -9.51 1.32
N ILE A 129 3.35 -8.93 2.00
CA ILE A 129 2.44 -7.96 1.39
C ILE A 129 3.10 -6.58 1.41
N ASP A 130 3.25 -5.98 0.22
CA ASP A 130 3.83 -4.64 0.00
C ASP A 130 2.87 -3.67 -0.70
N GLY A 131 1.60 -4.06 -0.82
CA GLY A 131 0.56 -3.16 -1.29
C GLY A 131 -0.79 -3.69 -0.87
N VAL A 132 -1.68 -2.80 -0.42
CA VAL A 132 -3.02 -3.20 0.01
C VAL A 132 -4.05 -2.10 -0.24
N CYS A 133 -5.23 -2.49 -0.75
CA CYS A 133 -6.36 -1.59 -0.86
C CYS A 133 -7.66 -2.29 -0.45
N ILE A 134 -8.20 -1.93 0.72
CA ILE A 134 -9.46 -2.48 1.21
C ILE A 134 -10.64 -1.78 0.53
N LEU A 135 -11.50 -2.57 -0.12
CA LEU A 135 -12.69 -2.07 -0.81
C LEU A 135 -13.91 -2.04 0.12
N ASP A 136 -14.89 -1.19 -0.19
CA ASP A 136 -16.07 -0.98 0.65
C ASP A 136 -16.96 -2.24 0.79
N ASP A 137 -16.82 -3.22 -0.10
CA ASP A 137 -17.52 -4.51 -0.01
C ASP A 137 -16.79 -5.57 0.85
N GLY A 138 -15.61 -5.23 1.37
CA GLY A 138 -14.78 -6.08 2.21
C GLY A 138 -13.82 -7.00 1.45
N THR A 139 -13.85 -7.00 0.11
CA THR A 139 -12.74 -7.53 -0.68
C THR A 139 -11.55 -6.59 -0.61
N PHE A 140 -10.36 -7.07 -0.97
CA PHE A 140 -9.20 -6.19 -1.04
C PHE A 140 -8.21 -6.57 -2.12
N LEU A 141 -7.54 -5.56 -2.65
CA LEU A 141 -6.39 -5.74 -3.52
C LEU A 141 -5.13 -5.93 -2.69
N PHE A 142 -4.20 -6.74 -3.18
CA PHE A 142 -2.85 -6.82 -2.63
C PHE A 142 -1.80 -7.08 -3.71
N SER A 143 -0.57 -6.63 -3.48
CA SER A 143 0.67 -7.02 -4.18
C SER A 143 1.60 -7.72 -3.19
N SER A 144 2.72 -8.24 -3.70
CA SER A 144 3.73 -8.86 -2.85
C SER A 144 5.14 -8.61 -3.38
N VAL A 145 6.11 -8.57 -2.47
CA VAL A 145 7.55 -8.30 -2.73
C VAL A 145 8.16 -9.19 -3.81
N GLY A 146 7.54 -10.35 -4.06
CA GLY A 146 7.93 -11.26 -5.11
C GLY A 146 6.72 -11.96 -5.71
N THR A 147 6.96 -13.13 -6.29
CA THR A 147 5.86 -13.90 -6.87
C THR A 147 5.08 -14.67 -5.79
N ALA A 148 3.82 -14.28 -5.56
CA ALA A 148 2.87 -15.08 -4.81
C ALA A 148 2.39 -16.33 -5.57
N LYS A 149 2.46 -17.50 -4.92
CA LYS A 149 2.18 -18.82 -5.52
C LYS A 149 1.26 -19.70 -4.69
N GLY A 150 1.13 -19.46 -3.39
CA GLY A 150 0.16 -20.13 -2.53
C GLY A 150 -1.29 -19.78 -2.88
N GLY A 151 -2.30 -20.51 -2.38
CA GLY A 151 -3.68 -20.00 -2.23
C GLY A 151 -4.54 -19.69 -3.48
N GLY A 152 -3.95 -19.45 -4.65
CA GLY A 152 -4.63 -18.98 -5.86
C GLY A 152 -3.75 -19.03 -7.12
N PRO A 153 -4.06 -18.24 -8.16
CA PRO A 153 -3.19 -18.08 -9.33
C PRO A 153 -1.82 -17.48 -8.94
N ASN A 154 -0.80 -17.78 -9.74
CA ASN A 154 0.49 -17.10 -9.61
C ASN A 154 0.30 -15.59 -9.88
N SER A 155 0.75 -14.75 -8.95
CA SER A 155 0.88 -13.31 -9.12
C SER A 155 2.36 -12.97 -9.08
N HIS A 156 2.93 -12.40 -10.14
CA HIS A 156 4.33 -11.95 -10.11
C HIS A 156 4.44 -10.65 -9.30
N ASP A 157 5.67 -10.19 -9.09
CA ASP A 157 5.99 -8.97 -8.35
C ASP A 157 5.24 -7.75 -8.92
N GLU A 158 5.23 -7.58 -10.24
CA GLU A 158 4.54 -6.47 -10.90
C GLU A 158 2.99 -6.58 -10.96
N ASN A 159 2.40 -7.54 -10.25
CA ASN A 159 0.98 -7.86 -10.34
C ASN A 159 0.20 -7.50 -9.08
N VAL A 160 -1.09 -7.23 -9.27
CA VAL A 160 -2.04 -7.04 -8.17
C VAL A 160 -3.08 -8.15 -8.18
N ALA A 161 -3.32 -8.78 -7.03
CA ALA A 161 -4.35 -9.76 -6.83
C ALA A 161 -5.58 -9.15 -6.14
N LEU A 162 -6.78 -9.67 -6.43
CA LEU A 162 -8.02 -9.36 -5.71
C LEU A 162 -8.36 -10.53 -4.78
N PHE A 163 -8.32 -10.31 -3.48
CA PHE A 163 -8.72 -11.27 -2.47
C PHE A 163 -10.19 -11.14 -2.10
N THR A 164 -10.91 -12.26 -2.14
CA THR A 164 -12.28 -12.38 -1.64
C THR A 164 -12.29 -13.16 -0.32
N PRO A 165 -12.42 -12.49 0.83
CA PRO A 165 -12.45 -13.18 2.12
C PRO A 165 -13.75 -13.95 2.31
N THR A 166 -13.62 -15.14 2.89
CA THR A 166 -14.69 -15.89 3.57
C THR A 166 -14.62 -15.74 5.09
N SER A 167 -13.43 -15.47 5.63
CA SER A 167 -13.16 -15.09 7.01
C SER A 167 -11.90 -14.20 7.10
N LEU A 168 -11.85 -13.37 8.14
CA LEU A 168 -10.74 -12.47 8.47
C LEU A 168 -10.33 -12.68 9.95
N GLY A 169 -9.19 -12.11 10.34
CA GLY A 169 -8.54 -12.29 11.64
C GLY A 169 -7.63 -13.52 11.70
N ALA A 170 -7.36 -14.04 12.89
CA ALA A 170 -6.46 -15.19 13.12
C ALA A 170 -6.89 -16.55 12.52
N ASN A 171 -8.01 -16.61 11.81
CA ASN A 171 -8.43 -17.79 11.04
C ASN A 171 -8.93 -17.28 9.68
N SER A 172 -8.02 -16.66 8.94
CA SER A 172 -8.34 -16.06 7.66
C SER A 172 -8.62 -17.14 6.63
N GLY A 173 -9.38 -16.80 5.60
CA GLY A 173 -9.72 -17.77 4.58
C GLY A 173 -10.44 -17.09 3.44
N GLY A 174 -10.21 -17.57 2.23
CA GLY A 174 -10.78 -16.98 1.04
C GLY A 174 -10.12 -17.52 -0.22
N SER A 175 -10.26 -16.79 -1.30
CA SER A 175 -9.58 -17.05 -2.56
C SER A 175 -9.21 -15.75 -3.21
N TRP A 176 -8.12 -15.74 -3.98
CA TRP A 176 -7.79 -14.61 -4.82
C TRP A 176 -7.75 -14.96 -6.30
N GLU A 177 -7.87 -13.92 -7.12
CA GLU A 177 -7.66 -13.95 -8.55
C GLU A 177 -6.75 -12.79 -8.98
N LEU A 178 -6.17 -12.88 -10.18
CA LEU A 178 -5.33 -11.83 -10.72
C LEU A 178 -6.21 -10.63 -11.12
N PHE A 179 -5.98 -9.47 -10.51
CA PHE A 179 -6.68 -8.22 -10.80
C PHE A 179 -5.93 -7.40 -11.85
N PHE A 180 -4.60 -7.31 -11.75
CA PHE A 180 -3.76 -6.59 -12.69
C PHE A 180 -2.52 -7.43 -12.98
N ASP A 181 -2.32 -7.75 -14.26
CA ASP A 181 -1.09 -8.32 -14.79
C ASP A 181 -0.19 -7.19 -15.34
N GLY A 182 0.85 -6.81 -14.60
CA GLY A 182 1.78 -5.75 -15.00
C GLY A 182 2.65 -6.15 -16.19
N SER A 183 2.92 -7.44 -16.33
CA SER A 183 3.73 -8.00 -17.41
C SER A 183 3.08 -7.78 -18.79
N ASP A 184 1.75 -7.87 -18.85
CA ASP A 184 0.96 -7.63 -20.06
C ASP A 184 1.05 -6.19 -20.57
N VAL A 185 1.36 -5.25 -19.67
CA VAL A 185 1.53 -3.82 -20.00
C VAL A 185 2.99 -3.37 -19.92
N GLY A 186 3.93 -4.30 -19.74
CA GLY A 186 5.37 -4.05 -19.84
C GLY A 186 6.04 -3.51 -18.58
N LEU A 187 5.47 -3.77 -17.40
CA LEU A 187 6.10 -3.49 -16.09
C LEU A 187 6.98 -4.65 -15.62
N ASN A 188 7.75 -5.24 -16.53
CA ASN A 188 8.56 -6.44 -16.28
C ASN A 188 9.92 -6.39 -16.97
N SER A 189 10.37 -5.19 -17.30
CA SER A 189 11.63 -4.93 -17.98
C SER A 189 12.82 -4.94 -17.03
N ASN A 190 12.61 -4.66 -15.75
CA ASN A 190 13.62 -4.69 -14.69
C ASN A 190 12.98 -4.95 -13.31
N GLY A 191 13.81 -5.22 -12.30
CA GLY A 191 13.34 -5.57 -10.95
C GLY A 191 12.91 -4.40 -10.07
N GLY A 192 12.78 -3.19 -10.62
CA GLY A 192 12.24 -2.01 -9.94
C GLY A 192 10.85 -1.61 -10.44
N GLU A 193 10.19 -2.48 -11.22
CA GLU A 193 8.82 -2.24 -11.72
C GLU A 193 7.76 -3.00 -10.92
N ASP A 194 8.19 -3.52 -9.77
CA ASP A 194 7.36 -4.13 -8.74
C ASP A 194 6.46 -3.06 -8.10
N LEU A 195 5.17 -3.34 -7.94
CA LEU A 195 4.20 -2.40 -7.39
C LEU A 195 4.17 -2.52 -5.86
N ASN A 196 4.81 -1.59 -5.16
CA ASN A 196 4.90 -1.51 -3.69
C ASN A 196 3.99 -0.45 -3.06
N GLY A 197 3.01 0.05 -3.80
CA GLY A 197 2.07 1.01 -3.24
C GLY A 197 0.86 1.07 -4.15
N ILE A 198 -0.30 0.61 -3.69
CA ILE A 198 -1.48 0.47 -4.54
C ILE A 198 -2.72 1.10 -3.91
N SER A 199 -3.56 1.70 -4.75
CA SER A 199 -4.89 2.14 -4.34
C SER A 199 -5.87 2.09 -5.50
N LEU A 200 -7.17 2.06 -5.21
CA LEU A 200 -8.22 2.06 -6.23
C LEU A 200 -9.03 3.35 -6.13
N ASP A 201 -9.07 4.14 -7.19
CA ASP A 201 -9.91 5.34 -7.24
C ASP A 201 -11.39 4.97 -7.41
N PHE A 202 -12.28 5.88 -7.05
CA PHE A 202 -13.74 5.67 -7.11
C PHE A 202 -14.26 5.44 -8.53
N ASP A 203 -13.46 5.80 -9.55
CA ASP A 203 -13.74 5.50 -10.96
C ASP A 203 -13.27 4.09 -11.39
N GLY A 204 -12.67 3.33 -10.48
CA GLY A 204 -12.15 1.99 -10.69
C GLY A 204 -10.76 1.93 -11.31
N THR A 205 -10.04 3.06 -11.42
CA THR A 205 -8.65 3.08 -11.90
C THR A 205 -7.67 2.72 -10.78
N LEU A 206 -6.64 1.96 -11.14
CA LEU A 206 -5.56 1.57 -10.22
C LEU A 206 -4.56 2.73 -10.13
N LEU A 207 -4.28 3.18 -8.92
CA LEU A 207 -3.16 4.04 -8.59
C LEU A 207 -2.03 3.17 -8.07
N PHE A 208 -0.81 3.48 -8.47
CA PHE A 208 0.36 2.71 -8.06
C PHE A 208 1.62 3.57 -7.93
N SER A 209 2.51 3.15 -7.02
CA SER A 209 3.96 3.40 -7.04
C SER A 209 4.70 2.14 -7.46
N THR A 210 6.01 2.24 -7.67
CA THR A 210 6.90 1.10 -7.91
C THR A 210 8.19 1.20 -7.11
N THR A 211 8.82 0.07 -6.75
CA THR A 211 10.06 0.02 -5.95
C THR A 211 11.28 0.69 -6.60
N GLY A 212 11.15 1.06 -7.87
CA GLY A 212 12.14 1.77 -8.66
C GLY A 212 11.49 2.53 -9.81
N THR A 213 12.30 2.99 -10.76
CA THR A 213 11.78 3.63 -11.97
C THR A 213 11.10 2.62 -12.89
N TYR A 214 9.87 2.92 -13.31
CA TYR A 214 9.16 2.13 -14.31
C TYR A 214 9.15 2.79 -15.70
N SER A 215 9.09 1.96 -16.75
CA SER A 215 8.84 2.37 -18.12
C SER A 215 7.94 1.36 -18.84
N GLY A 216 6.68 1.34 -18.40
CA GLY A 216 5.63 0.45 -18.89
C GLY A 216 4.35 1.21 -19.20
N ALA A 217 3.42 0.52 -19.87
CA ALA A 217 2.08 1.01 -20.21
C ALA A 217 2.06 2.38 -20.91
N GLY A 218 3.13 2.71 -21.66
CA GLY A 218 3.26 3.97 -22.39
C GLY A 218 3.62 5.20 -21.53
N SER A 219 4.01 5.01 -20.27
CA SER A 219 4.43 6.05 -19.33
C SER A 219 5.75 5.69 -18.66
N SER A 220 6.26 6.61 -17.83
CA SER A 220 7.35 6.38 -16.89
C SER A 220 7.13 7.23 -15.64
N GLY A 221 7.65 6.77 -14.51
CA GLY A 221 7.69 7.48 -13.23
C GLY A 221 8.82 6.90 -12.38
N ASN A 222 9.28 7.66 -11.39
CA ASN A 222 10.27 7.18 -10.43
C ASN A 222 9.56 6.49 -9.23
N ASP A 223 10.35 5.97 -8.30
CA ASP A 223 9.94 5.30 -7.07
C ASP A 223 9.20 6.22 -6.08
N GLU A 224 9.50 7.52 -6.10
CA GLU A 224 8.75 8.49 -5.30
C GLU A 224 7.39 8.86 -5.91
N ASP A 225 7.05 8.42 -7.13
CA ASP A 225 5.93 8.97 -7.88
C ASP A 225 4.67 8.10 -7.85
N VAL A 226 3.50 8.75 -7.87
CA VAL A 226 2.22 8.04 -8.04
C VAL A 226 1.73 8.15 -9.47
N SER A 227 1.45 6.99 -10.06
CA SER A 227 0.89 6.84 -11.40
C SER A 227 -0.51 6.23 -11.36
N ARG A 228 -1.29 6.47 -12.41
CA ARG A 228 -2.63 5.91 -12.61
C ARG A 228 -2.63 5.00 -13.83
N PHE A 229 -3.10 3.78 -13.67
CA PHE A 229 -3.43 2.88 -14.78
C PHE A 229 -4.91 2.97 -15.15
N THR A 230 -5.20 3.07 -16.45
CA THR A 230 -6.56 3.00 -16.99
C THR A 230 -6.61 1.99 -18.13
N GLY A 231 -7.56 1.06 -18.06
CA GLY A 231 -7.64 -0.01 -19.06
C GLY A 231 -8.60 -1.13 -18.69
N THR A 232 -8.29 -2.32 -19.17
CA THR A 232 -8.88 -3.58 -18.77
C THR A 232 -8.00 -4.28 -17.74
N PHE A 233 -8.66 -4.86 -16.73
CA PHE A 233 -8.06 -5.64 -15.66
C PHE A 233 -8.24 -7.14 -15.88
N GLY A 234 -7.52 -7.96 -15.11
CA GLY A 234 -7.47 -9.42 -15.19
C GLY A 234 -6.18 -9.95 -15.84
N ALA A 235 -6.12 -11.25 -16.10
CA ALA A 235 -4.95 -11.93 -16.71
C ALA A 235 -4.71 -11.62 -18.21
N ALA A 236 -5.37 -10.59 -18.74
CA ALA A 236 -5.19 -10.08 -20.10
C ALA A 236 -5.27 -8.55 -20.02
N THR A 237 -4.39 -7.97 -19.19
CA THR A 237 -4.39 -6.53 -18.91
C THR A 237 -4.09 -5.77 -20.19
N SER A 238 -4.79 -4.66 -20.41
CA SER A 238 -4.46 -3.78 -21.53
C SER A 238 -4.86 -2.36 -21.20
N GLY A 239 -4.02 -1.38 -21.49
CA GLY A 239 -4.30 0.00 -21.12
C GLY A 239 -3.06 0.86 -21.17
N SER A 240 -3.12 1.97 -20.45
CA SER A 240 -2.01 2.91 -20.33
C SER A 240 -1.89 3.44 -18.92
N ALA A 241 -0.65 3.69 -18.50
CA ALA A 241 -0.35 4.45 -17.30
C ALA A 241 -0.26 5.95 -17.61
N GLN A 242 -0.41 6.76 -16.57
CA GLN A 242 -0.16 8.20 -16.58
C GLN A 242 0.45 8.59 -15.24
N LEU A 243 1.57 9.29 -15.25
CA LEU A 243 2.09 9.97 -14.06
C LEU A 243 1.09 11.04 -13.59
N ILE A 244 0.58 10.92 -12.36
CA ILE A 244 -0.45 11.82 -11.82
C ILE A 244 0.04 12.64 -10.62
N LEU A 245 1.06 12.15 -9.91
CA LEU A 245 1.66 12.85 -8.79
C LEU A 245 3.18 12.68 -8.88
N ASP A 246 3.86 13.76 -9.28
CA ASP A 246 5.32 13.86 -9.27
C ASP A 246 5.74 14.40 -7.90
N LEU A 247 6.17 13.51 -6.98
CA LEU A 247 6.45 13.92 -5.59
C LEU A 247 7.73 14.75 -5.50
N SER A 248 8.67 14.54 -6.42
CA SER A 248 9.87 15.38 -6.51
C SER A 248 9.52 16.85 -6.80
N ALA A 249 8.52 17.08 -7.66
CA ALA A 249 7.99 18.42 -7.94
C ALA A 249 7.23 19.03 -6.74
N LEU A 250 6.82 18.19 -5.78
CA LEU A 250 6.18 18.59 -4.53
C LEU A 250 7.17 18.73 -3.36
N GLY A 251 8.47 18.50 -3.60
CA GLY A 251 9.55 18.73 -2.66
C GLY A 251 9.96 17.53 -1.83
N ILE A 252 9.54 16.33 -2.20
CA ILE A 252 10.13 15.07 -1.74
C ILE A 252 11.47 14.86 -2.45
N ASP A 253 12.44 14.25 -1.77
CA ASP A 253 13.76 13.98 -2.36
C ASP A 253 13.66 12.86 -3.41
N THR A 254 14.41 12.97 -4.52
CA THR A 254 14.40 11.99 -5.63
C THR A 254 15.11 10.68 -5.28
N SER A 255 15.51 10.50 -4.03
CA SER A 255 16.08 9.25 -3.53
C SER A 255 15.15 8.51 -2.57
N GLU A 256 13.96 9.06 -2.35
CA GLU A 256 12.90 8.41 -1.57
C GLU A 256 12.04 7.52 -2.45
N ASP A 257 11.34 6.61 -1.80
CA ASP A 257 10.39 5.67 -2.39
C ASP A 257 9.07 5.80 -1.62
N VAL A 258 7.94 5.79 -2.34
CA VAL A 258 6.61 5.67 -1.74
C VAL A 258 6.35 4.19 -1.44
N ASP A 259 6.64 3.80 -0.20
CA ASP A 259 6.51 2.42 0.27
C ASP A 259 5.05 2.03 0.58
N ALA A 260 4.15 3.01 0.69
CA ALA A 260 2.74 2.73 0.91
C ALA A 260 1.85 3.88 0.44
N LEU A 261 0.73 3.54 -0.20
CA LEU A 261 -0.20 4.50 -0.81
C LEU A 261 -1.66 4.15 -0.50
N SER A 262 -2.44 5.16 -0.09
CA SER A 262 -3.90 5.09 -0.11
C SER A 262 -4.51 6.43 -0.54
N ILE A 263 -5.72 6.39 -1.10
CA ILE A 263 -6.52 7.60 -1.36
C ILE A 263 -7.87 7.53 -0.64
N ARG A 264 -8.40 8.68 -0.21
CA ARG A 264 -9.78 8.81 0.32
C ARG A 264 -10.43 10.15 -0.01
#